data_AF-A0A3C1C075-F1
#
_entry.id   AF-A0A3C1C075-F1
#
_cell.length_a   1.000
_cell.length_b   1.000
_cell.length_c   1.000
_cell.angle_alpha   90.00
_cell.angle_beta   90.00
_cell.angle_gamma   90.00
#
_symmetry.space_group_name_H-M   'P 1'
#
loop_
_entity.id
_entity.type
_entity.pdbx_description
1 polymer ?
#
loop_
_entity_poly.entity_id
_entity_poly.type
_entity_poly.pdbx_seq_one_letter_code
_entity_poly.pdbx_strand_id
1 'polypeptide(L)'
;MTYSIKGRLRRLVIAIAILLAVLMAAALLMLVSYNRHYARLLHNVTTASEFNREFKNTIDQKMYYYVIESQYSQGLPIAEVRDAQTLAKSLRATTSQKNSRQAITSVLDLCENLEGKIYQIEETSDYDQRLSQLENNVYILTSLVEEYMYTYLYYEAAELNAVQQAATRQMAGEIAAIVLAAALTLGFTLRYSFRLSQSITRPLEELSGRMEAV
;
A
#
# COMPACT_ATOMS: atom_id res chain seq x y z
N MET A 1 -49.83 22.23 -20.95
CA MET A 1 -48.38 22.52 -21.06
C MET A 1 -47.54 22.07 -19.84
N THR A 2 -48.08 21.25 -18.93
CA THR A 2 -47.45 20.84 -17.65
C THR A 2 -46.58 19.57 -17.73
N TYR A 3 -46.80 18.71 -18.75
CA TYR A 3 -46.02 17.48 -18.96
C TYR A 3 -44.54 17.73 -19.32
N SER A 4 -44.22 18.86 -19.97
CA SER A 4 -42.85 19.18 -20.40
C SER A 4 -41.92 19.56 -19.23
N ILE A 5 -42.44 20.09 -18.12
CA ILE A 5 -41.63 20.59 -17.00
C ILE A 5 -41.24 19.42 -16.09
N LYS A 6 -42.19 18.55 -15.73
CA LYS A 6 -41.92 17.33 -14.93
C LYS A 6 -40.89 16.42 -15.59
N GLY A 7 -40.95 16.25 -16.91
CA GLY A 7 -39.98 15.42 -17.65
C GLY A 7 -38.57 16.04 -17.78
N ARG A 8 -38.46 17.37 -17.79
CA ARG A 8 -37.15 18.06 -17.73
C ARG A 8 -36.56 18.01 -16.32
N LEU A 9 -37.39 18.17 -15.28
CA LEU A 9 -37.00 18.03 -13.89
C LEU A 9 -36.49 16.62 -13.57
N ARG A 10 -37.21 15.57 -14.01
CA ARG A 10 -36.80 14.18 -13.81
C ARG A 10 -35.45 13.88 -14.45
N ARG A 11 -35.21 14.37 -15.68
CA ARG A 11 -33.92 14.22 -16.36
C ARG A 11 -32.77 14.91 -15.64
N LEU A 12 -32.99 16.12 -15.12
CA LEU A 12 -31.97 16.85 -14.34
C LEU A 12 -31.64 16.13 -13.03
N VAL A 13 -32.65 15.66 -12.29
CA VAL A 13 -32.45 14.91 -11.05
C VAL A 13 -31.68 13.61 -11.31
N ILE A 14 -32.04 12.87 -12.37
CA ILE A 14 -31.30 11.66 -12.77
C ILE A 14 -29.86 12.00 -13.15
N ALA A 15 -29.61 13.07 -13.91
CA ALA A 15 -28.25 13.48 -14.29
C ALA A 15 -27.39 13.84 -13.07
N ILE A 16 -27.95 14.58 -12.09
CA ILE A 16 -27.29 14.90 -10.83
C ILE A 16 -27.01 13.63 -10.01
N ALA A 17 -28.00 12.73 -9.91
CA ALA A 17 -27.85 11.47 -9.19
C ALA A 17 -26.74 10.60 -9.80
N ILE A 18 -26.68 10.52 -11.14
CA ILE A 18 -25.61 9.81 -11.86
C ILE A 18 -24.25 10.47 -11.58
N LEU A 19 -24.15 11.81 -11.65
CA LEU A 19 -22.91 12.52 -11.36
C LEU A 19 -22.41 12.23 -9.93
N LEU A 20 -23.29 12.30 -8.93
CA LEU A 20 -22.95 11.99 -7.55
C LEU A 20 -22.54 10.53 -7.36
N ALA A 21 -23.24 9.60 -8.02
CA ALA A 21 -22.89 8.19 -7.98
C ALA A 21 -21.51 7.92 -8.58
N VAL A 22 -21.17 8.58 -9.70
CA VAL A 22 -19.84 8.48 -10.32
C VAL A 22 -18.74 9.03 -9.41
N LEU A 23 -18.96 10.19 -8.79
CA LEU A 23 -18.00 10.78 -7.83
C LEU A 23 -17.79 9.87 -6.62
N MET A 24 -18.88 9.30 -6.08
CA MET A 24 -18.81 8.37 -4.96
C MET A 24 -18.07 7.08 -5.32
N ALA A 25 -18.34 6.52 -6.49
CA ALA A 25 -17.65 5.33 -6.98
C ALA A 25 -16.14 5.59 -7.17
N ALA A 26 -15.77 6.76 -7.72
CA ALA A 26 -14.37 7.15 -7.89
C ALA A 26 -13.64 7.25 -6.54
N ALA A 27 -14.23 7.93 -5.55
CA ALA A 27 -13.66 8.06 -4.21
C ALA A 27 -13.49 6.68 -3.53
N LEU A 28 -14.49 5.80 -3.65
CA LEU A 28 -14.41 4.44 -3.12
C LEU A 28 -13.28 3.63 -3.76
N LEU A 29 -13.15 3.67 -5.08
CA LEU A 29 -12.07 2.98 -5.79
C LEU A 29 -10.70 3.47 -5.33
N MET A 30 -10.56 4.78 -5.16
CA MET A 30 -9.30 5.37 -4.71
C MET A 30 -8.96 4.97 -3.27
N LEU A 31 -9.94 5.00 -2.36
CA LEU A 31 -9.79 4.58 -0.97
C LEU A 31 -9.36 3.10 -0.87
N VAL A 32 -9.99 2.23 -1.67
CA VAL A 32 -9.64 0.80 -1.72
C VAL A 32 -8.24 0.61 -2.28
N SER A 33 -7.86 1.32 -3.33
CA SER A 33 -6.52 1.26 -3.91
C SER A 33 -5.45 1.69 -2.90
N TYR A 34 -5.67 2.82 -2.21
CA TYR A 34 -4.79 3.32 -1.17
C TYR A 34 -4.61 2.29 -0.03
N ASN A 35 -5.72 1.79 0.54
CA ASN A 35 -5.66 0.83 1.63
C ASN A 35 -4.92 -0.45 1.24
N ARG A 36 -5.17 -0.97 0.03
CA ARG A 36 -4.47 -2.17 -0.45
C ARG A 36 -2.97 -1.93 -0.61
N HIS A 37 -2.57 -0.78 -1.16
CA HIS A 37 -1.16 -0.46 -1.34
C HIS A 37 -0.46 -0.24 0.02
N TYR A 38 -1.08 0.52 0.92
CA TYR A 38 -0.58 0.77 2.27
C TYR A 38 -0.44 -0.52 3.07
N ALA A 39 -1.45 -1.39 3.06
CA ALA A 39 -1.41 -2.67 3.77
C ALA A 39 -0.29 -3.58 3.26
N ARG A 40 -0.02 -3.58 1.93
CA ARG A 40 1.08 -4.36 1.34
C ARG A 40 2.44 -3.85 1.79
N LEU A 41 2.67 -2.53 1.71
CA LEU A 41 3.92 -1.93 2.15
C LEU A 41 4.17 -2.14 3.66
N LEU A 42 3.12 -2.01 4.48
CA LEU A 42 3.21 -2.26 5.91
C LEU A 42 3.57 -3.71 6.22
N HIS A 43 2.93 -4.66 5.52
CA HIS A 43 3.26 -6.08 5.63
C HIS A 43 4.72 -6.34 5.25
N ASN A 44 5.16 -5.83 4.10
CA ASN A 44 6.52 -5.93 3.61
C ASN A 44 7.55 -5.42 4.62
N VAL A 45 7.37 -4.20 5.15
CA VAL A 45 8.27 -3.60 6.14
C VAL A 45 8.30 -4.39 7.44
N THR A 46 7.14 -4.82 7.94
CA THR A 46 7.05 -5.54 9.21
C THR A 46 7.75 -6.90 9.11
N THR A 47 7.46 -7.67 8.05
CA THR A 47 8.05 -9.01 7.87
C THR A 47 9.56 -8.92 7.59
N ALA A 48 10.01 -7.96 6.78
CA ALA A 48 11.43 -7.75 6.54
C ALA A 48 12.17 -7.31 7.81
N SER A 49 11.56 -6.46 8.65
CA SER A 49 12.18 -5.99 9.89
C SER A 49 12.29 -7.10 10.95
N GLU A 50 11.29 -7.96 11.04
CA GLU A 50 11.32 -9.11 11.95
C GLU A 50 12.43 -10.09 11.56
N PHE A 51 12.51 -10.42 10.27
CA PHE A 51 13.58 -11.25 9.73
C PHE A 51 14.97 -10.66 9.97
N ASN A 52 15.16 -9.37 9.64
CA ASN A 52 16.48 -8.72 9.70
C ASN A 52 17.07 -8.73 11.11
N ARG A 53 16.23 -8.66 12.15
CA ARG A 53 16.66 -8.60 13.53
C ARG A 53 17.47 -9.83 13.96
N GLU A 54 17.05 -11.01 13.52
CA GLU A 54 17.58 -12.27 14.05
C GLU A 54 18.43 -13.04 13.04
N PHE A 55 18.32 -12.75 11.73
CA PHE A 55 18.95 -13.56 10.68
C PHE A 55 20.47 -13.71 10.88
N LYS A 56 21.20 -12.58 10.92
CA LYS A 56 22.66 -12.61 11.01
C LYS A 56 23.14 -13.33 12.26
N ASN A 57 22.62 -12.94 13.43
CA ASN A 57 22.98 -13.54 14.71
C ASN A 57 22.71 -15.05 14.73
N THR A 58 21.56 -15.47 14.20
CA THR A 58 21.17 -16.89 14.16
C THR A 58 22.11 -17.71 13.28
N ILE A 59 22.37 -17.25 12.05
CA ILE A 59 23.24 -17.97 11.10
C ILE A 59 24.68 -17.99 11.61
N ASP A 60 25.22 -16.83 12.01
CA ASP A 60 26.60 -16.71 12.46
C ASP A 60 26.85 -17.59 13.69
N GLN A 61 25.94 -17.59 14.66
CA GLN A 61 26.06 -18.41 15.86
C GLN A 61 26.00 -19.92 15.55
N LYS A 62 25.02 -20.36 14.75
CA LYS A 62 24.87 -21.78 14.41
C LYS A 62 26.08 -22.28 13.62
N MET A 63 26.55 -21.48 12.66
CA MET A 63 27.74 -21.82 11.89
C MET A 63 29.01 -21.84 12.75
N TYR A 64 29.17 -20.89 13.67
CA TYR A 64 30.27 -20.90 14.62
C TYR A 64 30.29 -22.19 15.45
N TYR A 65 29.17 -22.57 16.07
CA TYR A 65 29.07 -23.81 16.86
C TYR A 65 29.29 -25.07 16.03
N TYR A 66 28.86 -25.07 14.77
CA TYR A 66 29.10 -26.17 13.84
C TYR A 66 30.60 -26.33 13.51
N VAL A 67 31.29 -25.22 13.19
CA VAL A 67 32.71 -25.24 12.81
C VAL A 67 33.61 -25.68 13.96
N ILE A 68 33.33 -25.25 15.19
CA ILE A 68 34.11 -25.65 16.37
C ILE A 68 33.69 -26.99 16.97
N GLU A 69 32.75 -27.70 16.34
CA GLU A 69 32.20 -28.98 16.82
C GLU A 69 31.68 -28.91 18.26
N SER A 70 31.03 -27.81 18.60
CA SER A 70 30.50 -27.58 19.94
C SER A 70 29.39 -28.57 20.28
N GLN A 71 29.30 -28.97 21.55
CA GLN A 71 28.15 -29.71 22.08
C GLN A 71 26.81 -28.95 21.94
N TYR A 72 26.86 -27.62 21.75
CA TYR A 72 25.68 -26.78 21.53
C TYR A 72 25.28 -26.68 20.05
N SER A 73 26.03 -27.32 19.15
CA SER A 73 25.71 -27.35 17.72
C SER A 73 24.37 -28.04 17.48
N GLN A 74 23.50 -27.37 16.73
CA GLN A 74 22.22 -27.92 16.26
C GLN A 74 22.29 -28.41 14.80
N GLY A 75 23.51 -28.50 14.24
CA GLY A 75 23.73 -28.75 12.81
C GLY A 75 23.75 -27.47 11.97
N LEU A 76 23.75 -27.65 10.66
CA LEU A 76 23.82 -26.56 9.68
C LEU A 76 22.50 -25.77 9.63
N PRO A 77 22.53 -24.43 9.55
CA PRO A 77 21.32 -23.60 9.51
C PRO A 77 20.69 -23.51 8.10
N ILE A 78 20.59 -24.64 7.39
CA ILE A 78 20.08 -24.69 6.01
C ILE A 78 18.59 -24.33 5.95
N ALA A 79 17.80 -24.74 6.94
CA ALA A 79 16.38 -24.42 6.99
C ALA A 79 16.17 -22.91 7.07
N GLU A 80 16.91 -22.23 7.94
CA GLU A 80 16.85 -20.79 8.15
C GLU A 80 17.28 -20.02 6.89
N VAL A 81 18.29 -20.49 6.18
CA VAL A 81 18.71 -19.89 4.90
C VAL A 81 17.64 -20.07 3.82
N ARG A 82 16.97 -21.23 3.76
CA ARG A 82 15.86 -21.47 2.81
C ARG A 82 14.60 -20.67 3.15
N ASP A 83 14.33 -20.49 4.44
CA ASP A 83 13.26 -19.60 4.90
C ASP A 83 13.55 -18.15 4.50
N ALA A 84 14.81 -17.70 4.61
CA ALA A 84 15.26 -16.41 4.12
C ALA A 84 15.04 -16.25 2.61
N GLN A 85 15.41 -17.26 1.80
CA GLN A 85 15.17 -17.26 0.36
C GLN A 85 13.67 -17.19 0.02
N THR A 86 12.85 -17.93 0.75
CA THR A 86 11.38 -17.96 0.57
C THR A 86 10.77 -16.60 0.90
N LEU A 87 11.20 -15.99 2.01
CA LEU A 87 10.82 -14.65 2.38
C LEU A 87 11.22 -13.63 1.30
N ALA A 88 12.48 -13.65 0.85
CA ALA A 88 12.97 -12.73 -0.17
C ALA A 88 12.19 -12.87 -1.48
N LYS A 89 11.84 -14.11 -1.89
CA LYS A 89 10.97 -14.37 -3.05
C LYS A 89 9.57 -13.77 -2.87
N SER A 90 8.99 -13.92 -1.68
CA SER A 90 7.67 -13.36 -1.33
C SER A 90 7.69 -11.82 -1.40
N LEU A 91 8.64 -11.19 -0.73
CA LEU A 91 8.82 -9.74 -0.71
C LEU A 91 9.09 -9.20 -2.13
N ARG A 92 9.93 -9.87 -2.92
CA ARG A 92 10.18 -9.49 -4.32
C ARG A 92 8.91 -9.53 -5.19
N ALA A 93 7.97 -10.43 -4.90
CA ALA A 93 6.72 -10.54 -5.64
C ALA A 93 5.73 -9.42 -5.28
N THR A 94 5.75 -8.91 -4.05
CA THR A 94 4.86 -7.85 -3.57
C THR A 94 5.44 -6.45 -3.76
N THR A 95 6.76 -6.31 -3.88
CA THR A 95 7.45 -5.03 -4.06
C THR A 95 7.34 -4.48 -5.48
N SER A 96 6.85 -3.25 -5.58
CA SER A 96 6.69 -2.50 -6.84
C SER A 96 7.81 -1.50 -7.09
N GLN A 97 8.41 -0.95 -6.03
CA GLN A 97 9.44 0.08 -6.12
C GLN A 97 10.78 -0.53 -6.55
N LYS A 98 11.41 0.10 -7.55
CA LYS A 98 12.60 -0.42 -8.24
C LYS A 98 13.80 -0.72 -7.34
N ASN A 99 14.21 0.24 -6.52
CA ASN A 99 15.33 0.12 -5.59
C ASN A 99 15.04 -0.90 -4.48
N SER A 100 13.81 -0.91 -3.94
CA SER A 100 13.37 -1.96 -3.01
C SER A 100 13.51 -3.33 -3.69
N ARG A 101 13.02 -3.46 -4.93
CA ARG A 101 13.09 -4.70 -5.70
C ARG A 101 14.53 -5.15 -5.98
N GLN A 102 15.42 -4.20 -6.23
CA GLN A 102 16.85 -4.48 -6.42
C GLN A 102 17.48 -4.97 -5.12
N ALA A 103 17.26 -4.28 -4.00
CA ALA A 103 17.80 -4.64 -2.70
C ALA A 103 17.35 -6.05 -2.26
N ILE A 104 16.06 -6.37 -2.39
CA ILE A 104 15.55 -7.70 -2.03
C ILE A 104 16.02 -8.81 -2.99
N THR A 105 16.34 -8.45 -4.24
CA THR A 105 16.97 -9.39 -5.18
C THR A 105 18.39 -9.70 -4.75
N SER A 106 19.17 -8.69 -4.35
CA SER A 106 20.50 -8.91 -3.77
C SER A 106 20.45 -9.79 -2.52
N VAL A 107 19.47 -9.58 -1.63
CA VAL A 107 19.26 -10.46 -0.47
C VAL A 107 19.05 -11.91 -0.91
N LEU A 108 18.17 -12.15 -1.88
CA LEU A 108 17.92 -13.51 -2.37
C LEU A 108 19.19 -14.17 -2.92
N ASP A 109 19.91 -13.46 -3.80
CA ASP A 109 21.13 -13.97 -4.44
C ASP A 109 22.22 -14.28 -3.39
N LEU A 110 22.34 -13.45 -2.35
CA LEU A 110 23.26 -13.67 -1.24
C LEU A 110 22.85 -14.88 -0.39
N CYS A 111 21.55 -15.09 -0.13
CA CYS A 111 21.07 -16.27 0.58
C CYS A 111 21.27 -17.56 -0.23
N GLU A 112 21.14 -17.52 -1.55
CA GLU A 112 21.44 -18.67 -2.43
C GLU A 112 22.94 -18.99 -2.42
N ASN A 113 23.80 -17.96 -2.45
CA ASN A 113 25.25 -18.13 -2.32
C ASN A 113 25.64 -18.69 -0.93
N LEU A 114 25.04 -18.15 0.13
CA LEU A 114 25.27 -18.56 1.51
C LEU A 114 24.98 -20.05 1.72
N GLU A 115 23.87 -20.57 1.17
CA GLU A 115 23.56 -22.01 1.21
C GLU A 115 24.72 -22.84 0.61
N GLY A 116 25.23 -22.43 -0.56
CA GLY A 116 26.37 -23.09 -1.20
C GLY A 116 27.65 -23.03 -0.36
N LYS A 117 27.91 -21.91 0.32
CA LYS A 117 29.06 -21.74 1.21
C LYS A 117 28.98 -22.57 2.48
N ILE A 118 27.77 -22.77 3.00
CA ILE A 118 27.53 -23.64 4.15
C ILE A 118 27.85 -25.11 3.78
N TYR A 119 27.42 -25.60 2.62
CA TYR A 119 27.77 -26.94 2.16
C TYR A 119 29.29 -27.10 1.92
N GLN A 120 29.97 -26.08 1.40
CA GLN A 120 31.44 -26.12 1.24
C GLN A 120 32.15 -26.32 2.59
N ILE A 121 31.64 -25.71 3.68
CA ILE A 121 32.17 -25.90 5.03
C ILE A 121 31.91 -27.31 5.55
N GLU A 122 30.76 -27.91 5.23
CA GLU A 122 30.44 -29.29 5.59
C GLU A 122 31.38 -30.30 4.90
N GLU A 123 31.69 -30.08 3.63
CA GLU A 123 32.58 -30.95 2.84
C GLU A 123 34.06 -30.80 3.20
N THR A 124 34.44 -29.69 3.85
CA THR A 124 35.83 -29.41 4.21
C THR A 124 36.20 -30.11 5.53
N SER A 125 37.23 -30.94 5.53
CA SER A 125 37.67 -31.67 6.74
C SER A 125 38.65 -30.89 7.62
N ASP A 126 39.47 -30.01 7.04
CA ASP A 126 40.50 -29.26 7.75
C ASP A 126 39.87 -28.12 8.58
N TYR A 127 40.20 -28.09 9.88
CA TYR A 127 39.62 -27.12 10.82
C TYR A 127 39.97 -25.67 10.46
N ASP A 128 41.24 -25.39 10.16
CA ASP A 128 41.69 -24.03 9.85
C ASP A 128 41.03 -23.52 8.57
N GLN A 129 40.83 -24.41 7.59
CA GLN A 129 40.09 -24.09 6.37
C GLN A 129 38.61 -23.83 6.64
N ARG A 130 37.93 -24.65 7.46
CA ARG A 130 36.52 -24.41 7.85
C ARG A 130 36.36 -23.07 8.56
N LEU A 131 37.29 -22.74 9.47
CA LEU A 131 37.29 -21.47 10.19
C LEU A 131 37.51 -20.29 9.23
N SER A 132 38.47 -20.41 8.29
CA SER A 132 38.69 -19.39 7.26
C SER A 132 37.47 -19.19 6.36
N GLN A 133 36.78 -20.27 5.98
CA GLN A 133 35.57 -20.21 5.18
C GLN A 133 34.40 -19.57 5.95
N LEU A 134 34.28 -19.83 7.25
CA LEU A 134 33.29 -19.19 8.12
C LEU A 134 33.48 -17.67 8.12
N GLU A 135 34.69 -17.21 8.39
CA GLU A 135 35.01 -15.78 8.51
C GLU A 135 34.89 -15.05 7.16
N ASN A 136 35.44 -15.64 6.09
CA ASN A 136 35.53 -14.97 4.79
C ASN A 136 34.30 -15.17 3.90
N ASN A 137 33.44 -16.15 4.17
CA ASN A 137 32.23 -16.36 3.39
C ASN A 137 30.98 -16.11 4.23
N VAL A 138 30.76 -16.89 5.29
CA VAL A 138 29.49 -16.85 6.03
C VAL A 138 29.29 -15.48 6.67
N TYR A 139 30.24 -15.00 7.47
CA TYR A 139 30.10 -13.72 8.17
C TYR A 139 30.00 -12.52 7.22
N ILE A 140 30.70 -12.57 6.08
CA ILE A 140 30.58 -11.53 5.05
C ILE A 140 29.20 -11.58 4.39
N LEU A 141 28.75 -12.76 3.97
CA LEU A 141 27.45 -12.92 3.29
C LEU A 141 26.29 -12.54 4.21
N THR A 142 26.30 -12.94 5.48
CA THR A 142 25.26 -12.58 6.45
C THR A 142 25.26 -11.07 6.74
N SER A 143 26.43 -10.42 6.77
CA SER A 143 26.51 -8.95 6.89
C SER A 143 25.95 -8.24 5.66
N LEU A 144 26.24 -8.73 4.45
CA LEU A 144 25.69 -8.17 3.23
C LEU A 144 24.17 -8.36 3.14
N VAL A 145 23.66 -9.53 3.55
CA VAL A 145 22.21 -9.77 3.64
C VAL A 145 21.55 -8.72 4.54
N GLU A 146 22.12 -8.48 5.73
CA GLU A 146 21.64 -7.46 6.65
C GLU A 146 21.68 -6.05 6.02
N GLU A 147 22.78 -5.66 5.38
CA GLU A 147 22.94 -4.36 4.72
C GLU A 147 21.89 -4.12 3.61
N TYR A 148 21.71 -5.10 2.72
CA TYR A 148 20.71 -5.00 1.67
C TYR A 148 19.28 -5.06 2.21
N MET A 149 19.04 -5.76 3.31
CA MET A 149 17.74 -5.77 3.97
C MET A 149 17.43 -4.41 4.63
N TYR A 150 18.43 -3.74 5.24
CA TYR A 150 18.26 -2.36 5.69
C TYR A 150 17.99 -1.40 4.53
N THR A 151 18.66 -1.59 3.40
CA THR A 151 18.40 -0.80 2.18
C THR A 151 16.98 -1.01 1.68
N TYR A 152 16.48 -2.25 1.67
CA TYR A 152 15.10 -2.57 1.35
C TYR A 152 14.11 -1.86 2.28
N LEU A 153 14.31 -1.98 3.59
CA LEU A 153 13.49 -1.35 4.62
C LEU A 153 13.44 0.17 4.48
N TYR A 154 14.60 0.80 4.21
CA TYR A 154 14.69 2.24 3.98
C TYR A 154 13.79 2.69 2.83
N TYR A 155 13.85 1.99 1.70
CA TYR A 155 13.08 2.37 0.51
C TYR A 155 11.58 2.09 0.64
N GLU A 156 11.18 0.97 1.24
CA GLU A 156 9.76 0.68 1.50
C GLU A 156 9.16 1.63 2.55
N ALA A 157 9.92 2.01 3.58
CA ALA A 157 9.48 3.01 4.57
C ALA A 157 9.35 4.41 3.95
N ALA A 158 10.27 4.79 3.07
CA ALA A 158 10.16 6.03 2.30
C ALA A 158 8.91 6.03 1.40
N GLU A 159 8.60 4.91 0.77
CA GLU A 159 7.40 4.74 -0.06
C GLU A 159 6.12 4.80 0.78
N LEU A 160 6.08 4.18 1.97
CA LEU A 160 4.97 4.31 2.92
C LEU A 160 4.65 5.78 3.23
N ASN A 161 5.68 6.56 3.57
CA ASN A 161 5.51 7.98 3.85
C ASN A 161 5.01 8.76 2.62
N ALA A 162 5.54 8.45 1.43
CA ALA A 162 5.10 9.07 0.18
C ALA A 162 3.62 8.76 -0.13
N VAL A 163 3.21 7.50 0.02
CA VAL A 163 1.82 7.05 -0.18
C VAL A 163 0.88 7.71 0.82
N GLN A 164 1.28 7.85 2.08
CA GLN A 164 0.51 8.54 3.11
C GLN A 164 0.34 10.04 2.81
N GLN A 165 1.41 10.72 2.41
CA GLN A 165 1.35 12.14 2.04
C GLN A 165 0.49 12.38 0.78
N ALA A 166 0.64 11.53 -0.24
CA ALA A 166 -0.18 11.60 -1.45
C ALA A 166 -1.66 11.42 -1.13
N ALA A 167 -2.00 10.41 -0.31
CA ALA A 167 -3.37 10.17 0.12
C ALA A 167 -3.95 11.34 0.92
N THR A 168 -3.15 11.96 1.79
CA THR A 168 -3.59 13.11 2.60
C THR A 168 -3.95 14.31 1.71
N ARG A 169 -3.10 14.62 0.71
CA ARG A 169 -3.36 15.69 -0.26
C ARG A 169 -4.58 15.38 -1.14
N GLN A 170 -4.69 14.14 -1.61
CA GLN A 170 -5.76 13.74 -2.52
C GLN A 170 -7.12 13.68 -1.79
N MET A 171 -7.16 13.21 -0.53
CA MET A 171 -8.35 13.26 0.32
C MET A 171 -8.86 14.69 0.53
N ALA A 172 -7.98 15.66 0.74
CA ALA A 172 -8.40 17.06 0.87
C ALA A 172 -9.10 17.59 -0.39
N GLY A 173 -8.58 17.23 -1.58
CA GLY A 173 -9.19 17.57 -2.86
C GLY A 173 -10.54 16.87 -3.08
N GLU A 174 -10.65 15.59 -2.74
CA GLU A 174 -11.90 14.84 -2.85
C GLU A 174 -12.99 15.39 -1.93
N ILE A 175 -12.66 15.68 -0.67
CA ILE A 175 -13.60 16.30 0.27
C ILE A 175 -14.05 17.66 -0.27
N ALA A 176 -13.13 18.49 -0.75
CA ALA A 176 -13.48 19.79 -1.34
C ALA A 176 -14.41 19.64 -2.56
N ALA A 177 -14.15 18.66 -3.44
CA ALA A 177 -14.98 18.38 -4.61
C ALA A 177 -16.39 17.91 -4.21
N ILE A 178 -16.51 17.02 -3.21
CA ILE A 178 -17.80 16.55 -2.69
C ILE A 178 -18.59 17.71 -2.07
N VAL A 179 -17.93 18.56 -1.27
CA VAL A 179 -18.55 19.74 -0.65
C VAL A 179 -19.04 20.73 -1.71
N LEU A 180 -18.21 21.01 -2.74
CA LEU A 180 -18.60 21.87 -3.86
C LEU A 180 -19.78 21.29 -4.64
N ALA A 181 -19.77 20.00 -4.95
CA ALA A 181 -20.87 19.33 -5.64
C ALA A 181 -22.17 19.39 -4.81
N ALA A 182 -22.08 19.17 -3.49
CA ALA A 182 -23.22 19.29 -2.59
C ALA A 182 -23.76 20.74 -2.53
N ALA A 183 -22.88 21.74 -2.42
CA ALA A 183 -23.28 23.14 -2.41
C ALA A 183 -23.95 23.57 -3.72
N LEU A 184 -23.42 23.14 -4.87
CA LEU A 184 -24.00 23.43 -6.18
C LEU A 184 -25.38 22.80 -6.35
N THR A 185 -25.56 21.55 -5.92
CA THR A 185 -26.86 20.89 -6.01
C THR A 185 -27.90 21.55 -5.10
N LEU A 186 -27.52 21.92 -3.88
CA LEU A 186 -28.39 22.61 -2.92
C LEU A 186 -28.75 24.03 -3.40
N GLY A 187 -27.79 24.78 -3.92
CA GLY A 187 -28.04 26.10 -4.50
C GLY A 187 -28.95 26.03 -5.73
N PHE A 188 -28.76 25.02 -6.59
CA PHE A 188 -29.59 24.82 -7.77
C PHE A 188 -31.04 24.47 -7.40
N THR A 189 -31.26 23.55 -6.45
CA THR A 189 -32.61 23.17 -6.00
C THR A 189 -33.33 24.34 -5.34
N LEU A 190 -32.66 25.11 -4.48
CA LEU A 190 -33.24 26.32 -3.86
C LEU A 190 -33.64 27.36 -4.91
N ARG A 191 -32.75 27.72 -5.84
CA ARG A 191 -33.04 28.69 -6.90
C ARG A 191 -34.21 28.26 -7.78
N TYR A 192 -34.31 26.96 -8.06
CA TYR A 192 -35.41 26.40 -8.83
C TYR A 192 -36.74 26.46 -8.07
N SER A 193 -36.74 26.07 -6.79
CA SER A 193 -37.92 26.14 -5.92
C SER A 193 -38.47 27.57 -5.80
N PHE A 194 -37.59 28.57 -5.64
CA PHE A 194 -38.01 29.98 -5.60
C PHE A 194 -38.62 30.47 -6.92
N ARG A 195 -38.01 30.14 -8.07
CA ARG A 195 -38.59 30.49 -9.38
C ARG A 195 -39.93 29.81 -9.63
N LEU A 196 -40.06 28.54 -9.24
CA LEU A 196 -41.29 27.78 -9.45
C LEU A 196 -42.42 28.34 -8.56
N SER A 197 -42.10 28.66 -7.31
CA SER A 197 -43.02 29.33 -6.38
C SER A 197 -43.52 30.66 -6.96
N GLN A 198 -42.64 31.55 -7.41
CA GLN A 198 -43.04 32.80 -8.06
C GLN A 198 -43.89 32.61 -9.34
N SER A 199 -43.69 31.52 -10.09
CA SER A 199 -44.48 31.23 -11.29
C SER A 199 -45.89 30.69 -11.01
N ILE A 200 -46.11 30.13 -9.81
CA ILE A 200 -47.41 29.58 -9.39
C ILE A 200 -48.17 30.60 -8.53
N THR A 201 -47.49 31.39 -7.69
CA THR A 201 -48.13 32.37 -6.81
C THR A 201 -48.67 33.58 -7.57
N ARG A 202 -47.97 34.05 -8.62
CA ARG A 202 -48.42 35.19 -9.46
C ARG A 202 -49.79 34.98 -10.13
N PRO A 203 -50.08 33.85 -10.80
CA PRO A 203 -51.40 33.64 -11.40
C PRO A 203 -52.52 33.44 -10.37
N LEU A 204 -52.20 33.06 -9.12
CA LEU A 204 -53.18 32.97 -8.02
C LEU A 204 -53.59 34.35 -7.49
N GLU A 205 -52.65 35.29 -7.37
CA GLU A 205 -52.96 36.70 -7.04
C GLU A 205 -53.78 37.37 -8.16
N GLU A 206 -53.45 37.13 -9.44
CA GLU A 206 -54.21 37.69 -10.57
C GLU A 206 -55.64 37.13 -10.68
N LEU A 207 -55.88 35.88 -10.27
CA LEU A 207 -57.22 35.29 -10.22
C LEU A 207 -58.03 35.79 -9.01
N SER A 208 -57.40 35.95 -7.84
CA SER A 208 -58.03 36.53 -6.64
C SER A 208 -58.44 37.98 -6.87
N GLY A 209 -57.55 38.80 -7.44
CA GLY A 209 -57.85 40.21 -7.73
C GLY A 209 -58.94 40.41 -8.79
N ARG A 210 -59.17 39.41 -9.65
CA ARG A 210 -60.31 39.42 -10.60
C ARG A 210 -61.62 38.96 -9.99
N MET A 211 -61.61 38.19 -8.90
CA MET A 211 -62.83 37.80 -8.17
C MET A 211 -63.27 38.88 -7.16
N GLU A 212 -62.37 39.75 -6.68
CA GLU A 212 -62.74 40.92 -5.87
C GLU A 212 -63.16 42.15 -6.70
N ALA A 213 -62.95 42.13 -8.01
CA ALA A 213 -63.32 43.22 -8.94
C ALA A 213 -64.65 42.98 -9.69
N VAL A 214 -65.42 41.97 -9.28
CA VAL A 214 -66.80 41.68 -9.74
C VAL A 214 -67.74 41.78 -8.55
#